data_AF-A0A8T4S620-F1
#
_entry.id   AF-A0A8T4S620-F1
#
_cell.length_a   1.000
_cell.length_b   1.000
_cell.length_c   1.000
_cell.angle_alpha   90.00
_cell.angle_beta   90.00
_cell.angle_gamma   90.00
#
_symmetry.space_group_name_H-M   'P 1'
#
loop_
_entity.id
_entity.type
_entity.pdbx_description
1 polymer ?
#
loop_
_entity_poly.entity_id
_entity_poly.type
_entity_poly.pdbx_seq_one_letter_code
_entity_poly.pdbx_strand_id
1 'polypeptide(L)' 'MTGQMEKKFDVGLVKATVWKNTSSNGEFRTVSLTKSYKKDGEWKNGNSFGVADIGKAIQALEEARDYLANPESGDEIVA' A
#
# COMPACT_ATOMS: atom_id res chain seq x y z
N MET A 1 -6.10 18.18 -3.57
CA MET A 1 -5.70 17.15 -2.59
C MET A 1 -4.41 16.55 -3.11
N THR A 2 -3.32 16.72 -2.39
CA THR A 2 -2.02 16.13 -2.77
C THR A 2 -1.83 14.90 -1.88
N GLY A 3 -1.77 13.72 -2.49
CA GLY A 3 -1.44 12.48 -1.79
C GLY A 3 0.03 12.18 -1.99
N GLN A 4 0.83 12.26 -0.93
CA GLN A 4 2.22 11.84 -0.96
C GLN A 4 2.30 10.37 -0.53
N MET A 5 2.99 9.54 -1.31
CA MET A 5 3.28 8.17 -0.89
C MET A 5 4.16 8.22 0.37
N GLU A 6 3.70 7.59 1.44
CA GLU A 6 4.39 7.53 2.72
C GLU A 6 5.12 6.19 2.87
N LYS A 7 4.42 5.08 2.63
CA LYS A 7 4.98 3.72 2.74
C LYS A 7 4.33 2.78 1.72
N LYS A 8 5.05 1.72 1.35
CA LYS A 8 4.53 0.66 0.48
C LYS A 8 4.98 -0.71 1.00
N PHE A 9 4.06 -1.66 1.00
CA PHE A 9 4.25 -3.05 1.37
C PHE A 9 3.98 -3.91 0.13
N ASP A 10 4.95 -4.74 -0.26
CA ASP A 10 4.86 -5.60 -1.43
C ASP A 10 4.81 -7.08 -0.99
N VAL A 11 3.70 -7.77 -1.27
CA VAL A 11 3.54 -9.21 -1.04
C VAL A 11 3.35 -9.88 -2.40
N GLY A 12 4.48 -10.22 -3.03
CA GLY A 12 4.52 -10.74 -4.39
C GLY A 12 4.01 -9.70 -5.40
N LEU A 13 2.91 -10.02 -6.10
CA LEU A 13 2.28 -9.11 -7.07
C LEU A 13 1.27 -8.14 -6.44
N VAL A 14 0.91 -8.33 -5.18
CA VAL A 14 -0.03 -7.46 -4.45
C VAL A 14 0.75 -6.43 -3.65
N LYS A 15 0.26 -5.19 -3.65
CA LYS A 15 0.92 -4.05 -3.00
C LYS A 15 -0.08 -3.23 -2.22
N ALA A 16 0.22 -2.92 -0.98
CA ALA A 16 -0.51 -1.93 -0.18
C ALA A 16 0.32 -0.65 -0.08
N THR A 17 -0.22 0.47 -0.55
CA THR A 17 0.44 1.77 -0.51
C THR A 17 -0.28 2.67 0.48
N VAL A 18 0.44 3.16 1.48
CA VAL A 18 -0.02 4.17 2.43
C VAL A 18 0.26 5.56 1.85
N TRP A 19 -0.76 6.40 1.83
CA TRP A 19 -0.71 7.77 1.34
C TRP A 19 -0.97 8.73 2.49
N LYS A 20 -0.11 9.75 2.62
CA LYS A 20 -0.36 10.90 3.47
C LYS A 20 -1.07 11.97 2.65
N ASN A 21 -2.26 12.36 3.08
CA ASN A 21 -3.08 13.37 2.42
C ASN A 21 -3.29 14.57 3.34
N THR A 22 -3.36 15.75 2.74
CA THR A 22 -3.66 17.00 3.46
C THR A 22 -4.93 17.63 2.88
N SER A 23 -5.84 18.05 3.76
CA SER A 23 -7.06 18.80 3.42
C SER A 23 -7.26 19.99 4.36
N SER A 24 -8.30 20.79 4.10
CA SER A 24 -8.72 21.87 5.01
C SER A 24 -9.05 21.37 6.43
N ASN A 25 -9.39 20.09 6.57
CA ASN A 25 -9.78 19.48 7.85
C ASN A 25 -8.60 18.78 8.55
N GLY A 26 -7.38 18.95 8.04
CA GLY A 26 -6.16 18.35 8.58
C GLY A 26 -5.57 17.26 7.70
N GLU A 27 -4.54 16.62 8.25
CA GLU A 27 -3.83 15.50 7.63
C GLU A 27 -4.54 14.17 7.94
N PHE A 28 -4.61 13.28 6.95
CA PHE A 28 -5.16 11.95 7.11
C PHE A 28 -4.45 10.95 6.20
N ARG A 29 -4.45 9.68 6.59
CA ARG A 29 -3.81 8.61 5.83
C ARG A 29 -4.84 7.73 5.13
N THR A 30 -4.53 7.28 3.93
CA THR A 30 -5.33 6.29 3.19
C THR A 30 -4.46 5.14 2.71
N VAL A 31 -5.05 3.97 2.47
CA VAL A 31 -4.35 2.81 1.93
C VAL A 31 -4.95 2.43 0.59
N SER A 32 -4.12 2.24 -0.42
CA SER A 32 -4.52 1.70 -1.73
C SER A 32 -3.94 0.30 -1.90
N LEU A 33 -4.79 -0.67 -2.20
CA LEU A 33 -4.37 -2.03 -2.53
C LEU A 33 -4.38 -2.21 -4.06
N THR A 34 -3.26 -2.66 -4.61
CA THR A 34 -3.10 -2.88 -6.06
C THR A 34 -2.48 -4.25 -6.33
N LYS A 35 -2.79 -4.81 -7.48
CA LYS A 35 -2.15 -6.02 -8.01
C LYS A 35 -1.49 -5.74 -9.34
N SER A 36 -0.23 -6.10 -9.47
CA SER A 36 0.46 -6.09 -10.75
C SER A 36 0.15 -7.37 -11.53
N TYR A 37 -0.18 -7.23 -12.80
CA TYR A 37 -0.43 -8.36 -13.70
C TYR A 37 0.08 -8.03 -15.10
N LYS A 38 0.42 -9.06 -15.86
CA LYS A 38 0.89 -8.89 -17.23
C LYS A 38 -0.28 -9.05 -18.21
N LYS A 39 -0.47 -8.08 -19.09
CA LYS A 39 -1.45 -8.12 -20.18
C LYS A 39 -0.79 -7.59 -21.44
N ASP A 40 -0.86 -8.38 -22.51
CA ASP A 40 -0.28 -8.03 -23.83
C ASP A 40 1.22 -7.71 -23.78
N GLY A 41 1.97 -8.41 -22.93
CA GLY A 41 3.41 -8.17 -22.77
C GLY A 41 3.76 -7.07 -21.77
N GLU A 42 2.79 -6.23 -21.38
CA GLU A 42 2.99 -5.08 -20.50
C GLU A 42 2.55 -5.37 -19.07
N TRP A 43 3.31 -4.85 -18.11
CA TRP A 43 2.89 -4.84 -16.71
C TRP A 43 1.84 -3.75 -16.48
N LYS A 44 0.71 -4.14 -15.90
CA LYS A 44 -0.40 -3.26 -15.54
C LYS A 44 -0.71 -3.43 -14.06
N ASN A 45 -1.32 -2.41 -13.48
CA ASN A 45 -1.84 -2.47 -12.11
C ASN A 45 -3.37 -2.48 -12.15
N GLY A 46 -3.98 -3.25 -11.25
CA GLY A 46 -5.43 -3.32 -11.11
C GLY A 46 -5.84 -3.50 -9.65
N ASN A 47 -7.14 -3.52 -9.40
CA ASN A 47 -7.73 -3.66 -8.07
C ASN A 47 -8.65 -4.89 -7.96
N SER A 48 -8.53 -5.83 -8.91
CA SER A 48 -9.27 -7.10 -8.91
C SER A 48 -8.36 -8.24 -8.48
N PHE A 49 -8.78 -9.00 -7.48
CA PHE A 49 -7.99 -10.04 -6.83
C PHE A 49 -8.63 -11.40 -7.11
N GLY A 50 -7.81 -12.37 -7.54
CA GLY A 50 -8.23 -13.77 -7.63
C GLY A 50 -8.07 -14.47 -6.28
N VAL A 51 -8.57 -15.71 -6.18
CA VAL A 51 -8.48 -16.52 -4.94
C VAL A 51 -7.04 -16.64 -4.44
N ALA A 52 -6.06 -16.83 -5.34
CA ALA A 52 -4.64 -16.94 -5.01
C ALA A 52 -3.98 -15.63 -4.55
N ASP A 53 -4.67 -14.49 -4.70
CA ASP A 53 -4.20 -13.17 -4.29
C ASP A 53 -4.73 -12.77 -2.90
N ILE A 54 -5.80 -13.42 -2.42
CA ILE A 54 -6.49 -13.04 -1.18
C ILE A 54 -5.56 -13.10 0.04
N GLY A 55 -4.81 -14.19 0.20
CA GLY A 55 -3.85 -14.31 1.31
C GLY A 55 -2.77 -13.21 1.27
N LYS A 56 -2.29 -12.86 0.07
CA LYS A 56 -1.30 -11.79 -0.12
C LYS A 56 -1.88 -10.40 0.17
N ALA A 57 -3.14 -10.19 -0.22
CA ALA A 57 -3.88 -8.96 0.07
C ALA A 57 -4.09 -8.76 1.57
N ILE A 58 -4.45 -9.83 2.29
CA ILE A 58 -4.60 -9.79 3.76
C ILE A 58 -3.27 -9.42 4.39
N GLN A 59 -2.20 -10.14 4.07
CA GLN A 59 -0.87 -9.87 4.64
C GLN A 59 -0.41 -8.42 4.36
N ALA A 60 -0.54 -7.95 3.12
CA ALA A 60 -0.14 -6.59 2.77
C ALA A 60 -0.96 -5.52 3.53
N LEU A 61 -2.24 -5.78 3.80
CA LEU A 61 -3.09 -4.89 4.60
C LEU A 61 -2.79 -4.97 6.09
N GLU A 62 -2.42 -6.15 6.61
CA GLU A 62 -1.97 -6.30 7.99
C GLU A 62 -0.69 -5.52 8.24
N GLU A 63 0.31 -5.64 7.37
CA GLU A 63 1.55 -4.86 7.45
C GLU A 63 1.27 -3.33 7.41
N ALA A 64 0.36 -2.90 6.52
CA ALA A 64 -0.04 -1.50 6.45
C ALA A 64 -0.80 -1.02 7.71
N ARG A 65 -1.67 -1.85 8.27
CA ARG A 65 -2.38 -1.57 9.52
C ARG A 65 -1.39 -1.40 10.67
N ASP A 66 -0.43 -2.32 10.79
CA ASP A 66 0.54 -2.32 11.89
C ASP A 66 1.44 -1.08 11.83
N TYR A 67 1.87 -0.68 10.62
CA TYR A 67 2.55 0.59 10.40
C TYR A 67 1.71 1.82 10.79
N LEU A 68 0.43 1.83 10.41
CA LEU A 68 -0.48 2.94 10.77
C LEU A 68 -0.79 3.00 12.27
N ALA A 69 -0.79 1.86 12.96
CA ALA A 69 -0.97 1.78 14.40
C ALA A 69 0.26 2.26 15.17
N ASN A 70 1.45 2.24 14.55
CA ASN A 70 2.70 2.65 15.18
C ASN A 70 3.48 3.69 14.33
N PRO A 71 2.99 4.94 14.25
CA PRO A 71 3.54 5.96 13.36
C PRO A 71 4.96 6.46 13.72
N GLU A 72 5.52 6.04 14.86
CA GLU A 72 6.86 6.47 15.31
C GLU A 72 8.01 5.62 14.73
N SER A 73 7.73 4.51 14.02
CA SER A 73 8.77 3.60 13.47
C SER A 73 9.17 3.89 12.02
N GLY A 74 8.93 5.12 11.54
CA GLY A 74 9.11 5.53 10.15
C GLY A 74 10.46 6.15 9.80
N ASP A 75 11.28 6.49 10.80
CA ASP A 75 12.63 7.02 10.61
C ASP A 75 13.68 6.07 11.21
N GLU A 76 14.75 5.87 10.46
CA GLU A 76 15.98 5.11 10.77
C GLU A 76 15.90 3.56 10.82
N ILE A 77 16.40 2.94 9.74
CA ILE A 77 17.68 2.22 9.79
C ILE A 77 18.27 2.17 8.38
N VAL A 78 19.13 3.15 8.08
CA VAL A 78 20.24 2.98 7.14
C VAL A 78 21.42 2.46 7.95
N ALA A 79 22.00 1.34 7.54
CA ALA A 79 23.29 0.84 8.00
C ALA A 79 24.28 0.92 6.84
#